data_AF-A0A5E4MR97-F1
#
_entry.id   AF-A0A5E4MR97-F1
#
_cell.length_a   1.000
_cell.length_b   1.000
_cell.length_c   1.000
_cell.angle_alpha   90.00
_cell.angle_beta   90.00
_cell.angle_gamma   90.00
#
_symmetry.space_group_name_H-M   'P 1'
#
loop_
_entity.id
_entity.type
_entity.pdbx_description
1 polymer ?
#
loop_
_entity_poly.entity_id
_entity_poly.type
_entity_poly.pdbx_seq_one_letter_code
_entity_poly.pdbx_strand_id
1 'polypeptide(L)'
;MVMPGLSIESLKKHKSLIPLFVVLGIGMSGAAFYLTRLAMKNPEVTWHPKKNQEPWEEYKQKQYKFYTTISEPPVSPAPKY
;
A
#
# COMPACT_ATOMS: atom_id res chain seq x y z
N MET A 1 -26.86 -21.04 -11.17
CA MET A 1 -26.15 -21.97 -10.26
C MET A 1 -25.00 -21.19 -9.63
N VAL A 2 -25.13 -20.79 -8.36
CA VAL A 2 -24.05 -20.07 -7.65
C VAL A 2 -23.02 -21.11 -7.23
N MET A 3 -21.73 -20.88 -7.51
CA MET A 3 -20.69 -21.87 -7.20
C MET A 3 -20.64 -22.18 -5.69
N PRO A 4 -20.62 -23.46 -5.28
CA PRO A 4 -20.39 -23.82 -3.88
C PRO A 4 -18.98 -23.35 -3.50
N GLY A 5 -18.90 -22.40 -2.58
CA GLY A 5 -17.65 -21.78 -2.12
C GLY A 5 -17.66 -20.25 -2.07
N LEU A 6 -18.52 -19.58 -2.85
CA LEU A 6 -18.60 -18.10 -2.90
C LEU A 6 -19.81 -17.51 -2.15
N SER A 7 -20.76 -18.35 -1.70
CA SER A 7 -21.87 -17.93 -0.85
C SER A 7 -21.51 -18.08 0.63
N ILE A 8 -21.94 -17.10 1.44
CA ILE A 8 -21.78 -17.10 2.92
C ILE A 8 -22.35 -18.38 3.54
N GLU A 9 -23.41 -18.94 2.94
CA GLU A 9 -24.04 -20.19 3.38
C GLU A 9 -23.14 -21.42 3.13
N SER A 10 -22.42 -21.43 2.01
CA SER A 10 -21.49 -22.51 1.66
C SER A 10 -20.21 -22.46 2.52
N LEU A 11 -19.75 -21.25 2.87
CA LEU A 11 -18.60 -21.05 3.75
C LEU A 11 -18.88 -21.50 5.20
N LYS A 12 -20.11 -21.31 5.70
CA LYS A 12 -20.54 -21.85 7.00
C LYS A 12 -20.60 -23.38 7.03
N LYS A 13 -20.96 -24.00 5.90
CA LYS A 13 -21.03 -25.47 5.77
C LYS A 13 -19.64 -26.11 5.72
N HIS A 14 -18.66 -25.43 5.16
CA HIS A 14 -17.27 -25.90 5.07
C HIS A 14 -16.32 -25.00 5.86
N LYS A 15 -16.28 -25.18 7.20
CA LYS A 15 -15.44 -24.37 8.09
C LYS A 15 -13.93 -24.41 7.76
N SER A 16 -13.46 -25.46 7.11
CA SER A 16 -12.06 -25.60 6.68
C SER A 16 -11.64 -24.56 5.64
N LEU A 17 -12.57 -23.94 4.90
CA LEU A 17 -12.26 -22.89 3.93
C LEU A 17 -12.04 -21.50 4.57
N ILE A 18 -12.56 -21.27 5.78
CA ILE A 18 -12.44 -20.00 6.51
C ILE A 18 -10.97 -19.56 6.67
N PRO A 19 -10.03 -20.38 7.17
CA PRO A 19 -8.64 -19.95 7.33
C PRO A 19 -7.97 -19.59 5.99
N LEU A 20 -8.31 -20.27 4.90
CA LEU A 20 -7.80 -19.96 3.56
C LEU A 20 -8.23 -18.56 3.11
N PHE A 21 -9.53 -18.24 3.25
CA PHE A 21 -10.05 -16.92 2.90
C PHE A 21 -9.52 -15.80 3.80
N VAL A 22 -9.23 -16.09 5.08
CA VAL A 22 -8.62 -15.13 5.99
C VAL A 22 -7.21 -14.77 5.53
N VAL A 23 -6.36 -15.75 5.25
CA VAL A 23 -4.98 -15.50 4.77
C VAL A 23 -5.00 -14.77 3.42
N LEU A 24 -5.89 -15.17 2.51
CA LEU A 24 -6.07 -14.48 1.24
C LEU A 24 -6.51 -13.03 1.43
N GLY A 25 -7.50 -12.79 2.30
CA GLY A 25 -8.01 -11.45 2.61
C GLY A 25 -6.94 -10.56 3.23
N ILE A 26 -6.11 -11.10 4.13
CA ILE A 26 -4.95 -10.39 4.70
C ILE A 26 -3.94 -10.05 3.60
N GLY A 27 -3.63 -10.98 2.71
CA GLY A 27 -2.72 -10.73 1.58
C GLY A 27 -3.23 -9.64 0.63
N MET A 28 -4.50 -9.73 0.24
CA MET A 28 -5.13 -8.75 -0.65
C MET A 28 -5.23 -7.36 0.00
N SER A 29 -5.62 -7.29 1.27
CA SER A 29 -5.70 -6.02 2.01
C SER A 29 -4.32 -5.39 2.21
N GLY A 30 -3.29 -6.18 2.51
CA GLY A 30 -1.91 -5.70 2.61
C GLY A 30 -1.37 -5.15 1.29
N ALA A 31 -1.63 -5.84 0.18
CA ALA A 31 -1.25 -5.39 -1.16
C ALA A 31 -1.96 -4.07 -1.52
N ALA A 32 -3.27 -3.99 -1.30
CA ALA A 32 -4.06 -2.78 -1.54
C ALA A 32 -3.54 -1.61 -0.69
N PHE A 33 -3.29 -1.84 0.60
CA PHE A 33 -2.74 -0.83 1.52
C PHE A 33 -1.39 -0.30 1.02
N TYR A 34 -0.47 -1.18 0.63
CA TYR A 34 0.86 -0.74 0.17
C TYR A 34 0.78 0.03 -1.15
N LEU A 35 -0.09 -0.38 -2.07
CA LEU A 35 -0.35 0.35 -3.32
C LEU A 35 -0.95 1.73 -3.06
N THR A 36 -1.95 1.85 -2.18
CA THR A 36 -2.54 3.14 -1.81
C THR A 36 -1.50 4.05 -1.13
N ARG A 37 -0.68 3.50 -0.24
CA ARG A 37 0.42 4.24 0.38
C ARG A 37 1.41 4.74 -0.66
N LEU A 38 1.78 3.90 -1.63
CA LEU A 38 2.69 4.28 -2.71
C LEU A 38 2.06 5.40 -3.57
N ALA A 39 0.81 5.24 -3.96
CA ALA A 39 0.07 6.21 -4.75
C ALA A 39 0.00 7.59 -4.09
N MET A 40 -0.19 7.68 -2.77
CA MET A 40 -0.40 8.95 -2.07
C MET A 40 0.89 9.60 -1.55
N LYS A 41 1.93 8.82 -1.25
CA LYS A 41 3.14 9.31 -0.55
C LYS A 41 4.41 9.24 -1.39
N ASN A 42 4.35 8.79 -2.65
CA ASN A 42 5.51 8.75 -3.53
C ASN A 42 5.87 10.16 -4.05
N PRO A 43 7.13 10.63 -3.87
CA PRO A 43 7.58 11.93 -4.37
C PRO A 43 7.50 12.06 -5.91
N GLU A 44 7.45 10.95 -6.64
CA GLU A 44 7.34 10.95 -8.11
C GLU A 44 5.89 11.00 -8.61
N VAL A 45 4.90 10.81 -7.73
CA VAL A 45 3.49 10.71 -8.09
C VAL A 45 2.75 11.95 -7.57
N THR A 46 2.30 12.80 -8.49
CA THR A 46 1.44 13.96 -8.16
C THR A 46 0.05 13.79 -8.75
N TRP A 47 -0.96 13.87 -7.90
CA TRP A 47 -2.38 13.88 -8.31
C TRP A 47 -2.85 15.28 -8.75
N HIS A 48 -2.04 16.32 -8.46
CA HIS A 48 -2.35 17.71 -8.76
C HIS A 48 -1.12 18.42 -9.38
N PRO A 49 -0.78 18.09 -10.64
CA PRO A 49 0.44 18.58 -11.29
C PRO A 49 0.52 20.10 -11.41
N LYS A 50 -0.63 20.80 -11.45
CA LYS A 50 -0.69 22.27 -11.55
C LYS A 50 -0.40 23.00 -10.23
N LYS A 51 -0.66 22.36 -9.09
CA LYS A 51 -0.53 22.99 -7.76
C LYS A 51 0.82 22.68 -7.10
N ASN A 52 1.39 21.53 -7.41
CA ASN A 52 2.66 21.08 -6.85
C ASN A 52 3.51 20.50 -7.98
N GLN A 53 4.27 21.38 -8.65
CA GLN A 53 5.12 21.02 -9.79
C GLN A 53 6.36 20.23 -9.37
N GLU A 54 6.80 20.39 -8.11
CA GLU A 54 8.00 19.73 -7.57
C GLU A 54 7.68 18.90 -6.31
N PRO A 55 6.93 17.79 -6.45
CA PRO A 55 6.50 16.95 -5.33
C PRO A 55 7.66 16.37 -4.48
N TRP A 56 8.86 16.23 -5.06
CA TRP A 56 10.07 15.78 -4.36
C TRP A 56 10.59 16.78 -3.31
N GLU A 57 10.31 18.08 -3.43
CA GLU A 57 10.76 19.08 -2.45
C GLU A 57 10.13 18.84 -1.06
N GLU A 58 8.92 18.27 -0.98
CA GLU A 58 8.29 17.93 0.32
C GLU A 58 9.07 16.85 1.09
N TYR A 59 9.74 15.95 0.36
CA TYR A 59 10.51 14.84 0.93
C TYR A 59 12.01 15.15 1.07
N LYS A 60 12.44 16.37 0.74
CA LYS A 60 13.84 16.82 0.86
C LYS A 60 14.36 16.88 2.29
N GLN A 61 13.48 16.95 3.29
CA GLN A 61 13.86 16.92 4.71
C GLN A 61 13.20 15.75 5.47
N LYS A 62 12.48 14.88 4.76
CA LYS A 62 11.70 13.79 5.36
C LYS A 62 12.16 12.45 4.83
N GLN A 63 12.15 11.43 5.68
CA GLN A 63 12.36 10.07 5.22
C GLN A 63 11.14 9.59 4.43
N TYR A 64 11.35 9.24 3.16
CA TYR A 64 10.32 8.60 2.34
C TYR A 64 10.10 7.11 2.67
N LYS A 65 11.14 6.39 3.14
CA LYS A 65 11.06 4.95 3.42
C LYS A 65 10.05 4.66 4.55
N PHE A 66 9.18 3.67 4.34
CA PHE A 66 8.19 3.24 5.33
C PHE A 66 8.85 2.61 6.56
N TYR A 67 9.96 1.89 6.35
CA TYR A 67 10.73 1.27 7.41
C TYR A 67 12.23 1.46 7.14
N THR A 68 12.97 1.74 8.20
CA THR A 68 14.42 1.82 8.19
C THR A 68 14.94 1.16 9.47
N THR A 69 16.06 0.45 9.36
CA THR A 69 16.77 -0.12 10.51
C THR A 69 17.87 0.81 11.04
N ILE A 70 18.06 1.94 10.36
CA ILE A 70 19.14 2.90 10.63
C ILE A 70 18.57 3.99 11.55
N SER A 71 19.26 4.31 12.65
CA SER A 71 18.85 5.33 13.62
C SER A 71 18.72 6.72 13.00
N GLU A 72 19.59 7.03 12.04
CA GLU A 72 19.57 8.27 11.26
C GLU A 72 19.46 7.92 9.78
N PRO A 73 18.24 7.83 9.25
CA PRO A 73 18.09 7.51 7.85
C PRO A 73 18.58 8.66 6.97
N PRO A 74 19.28 8.35 5.86
CA PRO A 74 19.73 9.38 4.94
C PRO A 74 18.54 10.14 4.37
N VAL A 75 18.64 11.46 4.38
CA VAL A 75 17.64 12.36 3.81
C VAL A 75 17.56 12.08 2.31
N SER A 76 16.35 12.03 1.74
CA SER A 76 16.16 11.73 0.32
C SER A 76 16.68 12.92 -0.51
N PRO A 77 17.80 12.79 -1.25
CA PRO A 77 18.36 13.92 -1.98
C PRO A 77 17.45 14.26 -3.16
N ALA A 78 16.87 15.46 -3.15
CA ALA A 78 16.19 16.00 -4.32
C ALA A 78 17.21 16.27 -5.45
N PRO A 79 16.84 16.03 -6.73
CA PRO A 79 17.68 16.45 -7.86
C PRO A 79 17.92 17.96 -7.79
N LYS A 80 19.18 18.39 -7.89
CA LYS A 80 19.55 19.81 -7.97
C LYS A 80 19.79 20.13 -9.45
N TYR A 81 18.98 21.02 -10.02
CA TYR A 81 19.14 21.56 -11.37
C TYR A 81 19.83 22.93 -11.31
#